data_AF-W4M539-F1
#
_entry.id   AF-W4M539-F1
#
_cell.length_a   1.000
_cell.length_b   1.000
_cell.length_c   1.000
_cell.angle_alpha   90.00
_cell.angle_beta   90.00
_cell.angle_gamma   90.00
#
_symmetry.space_group_name_H-M   'P 1'
#
loop_
_entity.id
_entity.type
_entity.pdbx_description
1 polymer ?
#
loop_
_entity_poly.entity_id
_entity_poly.type
_entity_poly.pdbx_seq_one_letter_code
_entity_poly.pdbx_strand_id
1 'polypeptide(L)'
;MTLLGAALCFFRPPDDIAGPFWPSGGRWRTCRAAANPRVGLGQMQSGLALARQIGFQLFIPDGLLVLAQCYLQAGQLEDGFGSLTEAAQMSEQSKMRAWEAEWYRLRGEFLLARARQRHLVDVNQPDQREADGCFQRALEIASQQGAKSWALRVAMSQCRLWQQQGLVEDAYRALKTLYGEFTEGFATQDLQEAKALLAELAASQCARGAFGRLHIGVLGDACGNVRHRSDAVRDDHIAVAVEAFGV
;
A
#
# COMPACT_ATOMS: atom_id res chain seq x y z
N MET A 1 28.75 29.15 -7.59
CA MET A 1 29.23 27.76 -7.78
C MET A 1 30.10 27.40 -6.59
N THR A 2 29.45 27.09 -5.49
CA THR A 2 30.00 27.18 -4.13
C THR A 2 30.66 25.86 -3.71
N LEU A 3 31.76 26.01 -2.97
CA LEU A 3 32.69 25.01 -2.42
C LEU A 3 32.04 24.05 -1.41
N LEU A 4 30.98 23.34 -1.78
CA LEU A 4 30.39 22.24 -1.01
C LEU A 4 30.71 20.85 -1.59
N GLY A 5 31.16 20.79 -2.86
CA GLY A 5 31.49 19.53 -3.53
C GLY A 5 32.87 18.96 -3.20
N ALA A 6 33.81 19.76 -2.72
CA ALA A 6 35.22 19.32 -2.57
C ALA A 6 35.57 18.82 -1.15
N ALA A 7 34.79 19.15 -0.13
CA ALA A 7 35.03 18.67 1.24
C ALA A 7 34.51 17.23 1.47
N LEU A 8 33.63 16.73 0.58
CA LEU A 8 33.06 15.38 0.66
C LEU A 8 33.94 14.28 0.07
N CYS A 9 35.08 14.61 -0.54
CA CYS A 9 35.96 13.63 -1.20
C CYS A 9 37.15 13.16 -0.35
N PHE A 10 37.42 13.76 0.82
CA PHE A 10 38.65 13.46 1.58
C PHE A 10 38.48 12.84 2.96
N PHE A 11 37.24 12.61 3.42
CA PHE A 11 37.03 11.84 4.64
C PHE A 11 36.78 10.37 4.29
N ARG A 12 37.87 9.58 4.24
CA ARG A 12 37.80 8.11 4.22
C ARG A 12 37.74 7.62 5.67
N PRO A 13 36.58 7.18 6.18
CA PRO A 13 36.49 6.66 7.53
C PRO A 13 37.17 5.27 7.61
N PRO A 14 37.62 4.86 8.80
CA PRO A 14 38.21 3.55 9.03
C PRO A 14 37.18 2.43 8.75
N ASP A 15 37.67 1.29 8.24
CA ASP A 15 36.88 0.19 7.66
C ASP A 15 35.88 -0.47 8.65
N ASP A 16 35.93 -0.09 9.93
CA ASP A 16 35.11 -0.65 11.01
C ASP A 16 33.86 0.20 11.34
N ILE A 17 33.69 1.35 10.67
CA ILE A 17 32.50 2.21 10.78
C ILE A 17 31.73 2.14 9.46
N ALA A 18 30.89 1.11 9.33
CA ALA A 18 29.79 1.08 8.38
C ALA A 18 28.76 2.16 8.78
N GLY A 19 29.11 3.42 8.59
CA GLY A 19 28.33 4.58 8.98
C GLY A 19 27.13 4.83 8.05
N PRO A 20 26.09 5.51 8.56
CA PRO A 20 24.77 5.68 7.94
C PRO A 20 24.75 6.77 6.85
N PHE A 21 25.72 6.80 5.95
CA PHE A 21 25.78 7.80 4.89
C PHE A 21 25.11 7.25 3.61
N TRP A 22 23.77 7.33 3.59
CA TRP A 22 22.87 6.80 2.57
C TRP A 22 23.01 7.54 1.22
N PRO A 23 23.57 6.92 0.16
CA PRO A 23 23.35 7.42 -1.19
C PRO A 23 21.91 7.08 -1.60
N SER A 24 21.25 8.09 -2.12
CA SER A 24 19.99 8.04 -2.88
C SER A 24 19.82 6.73 -3.66
N GLY A 25 18.95 5.85 -3.16
CA GLY A 25 18.50 4.64 -3.87
C GLY A 25 18.52 3.34 -3.04
N GLY A 26 19.27 3.29 -1.94
CA GLY A 26 19.42 2.07 -1.11
C GLY A 26 18.48 1.93 0.09
N ARG A 27 17.42 2.77 0.18
CA ARG A 27 16.61 3.04 1.39
C ARG A 27 15.89 1.84 2.05
N TRP A 28 15.91 0.65 1.46
CA TRP A 28 15.03 -0.48 1.82
C TRP A 28 15.74 -1.70 2.39
N ARG A 29 17.08 -1.71 2.32
CA ARG A 29 17.88 -2.88 2.65
C ARG A 29 17.99 -3.16 4.15
N THR A 30 17.85 -2.19 5.04
CA THR A 30 18.20 -2.45 6.45
C THR A 30 17.13 -3.19 7.23
N CYS A 31 15.83 -2.90 7.09
CA CYS A 31 14.81 -3.60 7.89
C CYS A 31 14.13 -4.78 7.18
N ARG A 32 13.96 -4.74 5.85
CA ARG A 32 13.43 -5.89 5.08
C ARG A 32 14.52 -6.89 4.68
N ALA A 33 15.77 -6.47 4.49
CA ALA A 33 16.88 -7.40 4.21
C ALA A 33 17.64 -7.87 5.45
N ALA A 34 17.47 -7.21 6.61
CA ALA A 34 17.83 -7.85 7.87
C ALA A 34 16.94 -9.09 8.03
N ALA A 35 17.54 -10.27 8.03
CA ALA A 35 16.86 -11.53 8.32
C ALA A 35 16.13 -11.53 9.68
N ASN A 36 16.39 -10.52 10.53
CA ASN A 36 15.74 -10.31 11.81
C ASN A 36 15.31 -8.83 11.97
N PRO A 37 13.99 -8.53 12.04
CA PRO A 37 13.48 -7.16 12.18
C PRO A 37 13.97 -6.48 13.47
N ARG A 38 14.29 -7.24 14.53
CA ARG A 38 14.80 -6.68 15.79
C ARG A 38 16.22 -6.12 15.68
N VAL A 39 17.06 -6.77 14.86
CA VAL A 39 18.44 -6.31 14.62
C VAL A 39 18.42 -5.01 13.82
N GLY A 40 17.58 -4.93 12.78
CA GLY A 40 17.39 -3.70 12.00
C GLY A 40 16.86 -2.54 12.85
N LEU A 41 15.93 -2.83 13.78
CA LEU A 41 15.36 -1.84 14.70
C LEU A 41 16.42 -1.24 15.64
N GLY A 42 17.27 -2.06 16.27
CA GLY A 42 18.33 -1.57 17.15
C GLY A 42 19.39 -0.73 16.42
N GLN A 43 19.76 -1.16 15.20
CA GLN A 43 20.67 -0.39 14.34
C GLN A 43 20.06 0.97 13.98
N MET A 44 18.77 1.00 13.64
CA MET A 44 18.10 2.22 13.24
C MET A 44 17.95 3.22 14.40
N GLN A 45 17.57 2.74 15.59
CA GLN A 45 17.53 3.56 16.80
C GLN A 45 18.89 4.17 17.12
N SER A 46 19.96 3.37 17.05
CA SER A 46 21.33 3.82 17.33
C SER A 46 21.80 4.85 16.29
N GLY A 47 21.54 4.60 15.00
CA GLY A 47 21.88 5.52 13.92
C GLY A 47 21.15 6.86 14.05
N LEU A 48 19.88 6.84 14.43
CA LEU A 48 19.09 8.06 14.65
C LEU A 48 19.56 8.85 15.87
N ALA A 49 19.92 8.16 16.96
CA ALA A 49 20.49 8.78 18.15
C ALA A 49 21.82 9.49 17.82
N LEU A 50 22.69 8.83 17.04
CA LEU A 50 23.92 9.45 16.57
C LEU A 50 23.64 10.67 15.67
N ALA A 51 22.73 10.54 14.70
CA ALA A 51 22.35 11.63 13.80
C ALA A 51 21.85 12.87 14.56
N ARG A 52 21.09 12.68 15.64
CA ARG A 52 20.67 13.75 16.55
C ARG A 52 21.86 14.42 17.24
N GLN A 53 22.79 13.63 17.78
CA GLN A 53 23.97 14.15 18.48
C GLN A 53 24.88 14.98 17.57
N ILE A 54 25.10 14.54 16.33
CA ILE A 54 25.96 15.23 15.37
C ILE A 54 25.26 16.38 14.63
N GLY A 55 23.96 16.60 14.88
CA GLY A 55 23.21 17.72 14.31
C GLY A 55 22.73 17.52 12.87
N PHE A 56 22.61 16.27 12.38
CA PHE A 56 22.16 15.93 11.02
C PHE A 56 20.63 16.02 10.88
N GLN A 57 20.04 17.14 11.31
CA GLN A 57 18.58 17.34 11.43
C GLN A 57 17.80 17.09 10.14
N LEU A 58 18.43 17.33 8.98
CA LEU A 58 17.82 17.17 7.66
C LEU A 58 17.37 15.73 7.34
N PHE A 59 18.09 14.74 7.86
CA PHE A 59 17.89 13.32 7.52
C PHE A 59 17.11 12.56 8.59
N ILE A 60 16.81 13.20 9.72
CA ILE A 60 16.09 12.59 10.83
C ILE A 60 14.65 12.20 10.42
N PRO A 61 13.88 13.02 9.67
CA PRO A 61 12.55 12.61 9.22
C PRO A 61 12.55 11.33 8.38
N ASP A 62 13.47 11.21 7.42
CA ASP A 62 13.66 10.00 6.60
C ASP A 62 13.98 8.78 7.49
N GLY A 63 14.91 8.98 8.45
CA GLY A 63 15.28 7.93 9.39
C GLY A 63 14.11 7.48 10.27
N LEU A 64 13.24 8.39 10.69
CA LEU A 64 12.05 8.07 11.47
C LEU A 64 11.02 7.26 10.67
N LEU A 65 10.87 7.52 9.36
CA LEU A 65 10.00 6.73 8.49
C LEU A 65 10.52 5.30 8.30
N VAL A 66 11.84 5.15 8.12
CA VAL A 66 12.47 3.81 8.04
C VAL A 66 12.28 3.08 9.38
N LEU A 67 12.52 3.75 10.51
CA LEU A 67 12.30 3.17 11.84
C LEU A 67 10.83 2.74 12.04
N ALA A 68 9.87 3.56 11.63
CA ALA A 68 8.45 3.21 11.64
C ALA A 68 8.18 1.94 10.81
N GLN A 69 8.79 1.78 9.64
CA GLN A 69 8.65 0.55 8.86
C GLN A 69 9.20 -0.68 9.60
N CYS A 70 10.33 -0.56 10.31
CA CYS A 70 10.87 -1.64 11.13
C CYS A 70 9.91 -2.02 12.26
N TYR A 71 9.32 -1.03 12.94
CA TYR A 71 8.31 -1.25 13.97
C TYR A 71 7.07 -1.97 13.43
N LEU A 72 6.59 -1.58 12.25
CA LEU A 72 5.47 -2.24 11.58
C LEU A 72 5.77 -3.73 11.33
N GLN A 73 6.96 -4.05 10.84
CA GLN A 73 7.39 -5.43 10.60
C GLN A 73 7.57 -6.23 11.91
N ALA A 74 7.98 -5.57 12.98
CA ALA A 74 8.12 -6.16 14.30
C ALA A 74 6.77 -6.28 15.06
N GLY A 75 5.67 -5.74 14.52
CA GLY A 75 4.36 -5.71 15.16
C GLY A 75 4.23 -4.70 16.32
N GLN A 76 5.21 -3.83 16.51
CA GLN A 76 5.26 -2.81 17.57
C GLN A 76 4.54 -1.54 17.11
N LEU A 77 3.21 -1.57 17.07
CA LEU A 77 2.42 -0.51 16.44
C LEU A 77 2.52 0.85 17.15
N GLU A 78 2.51 0.86 18.48
CA GLU A 78 2.55 2.10 19.27
C GLU A 78 3.85 2.88 19.05
N ASP A 79 5.01 2.22 19.14
CA ASP A 79 6.32 2.82 18.89
C ASP A 79 6.46 3.32 17.44
N GLY A 80 5.87 2.58 16.50
CA GLY A 80 5.83 2.97 15.10
C GLY A 80 4.98 4.21 14.83
N PHE A 81 3.80 4.32 15.44
CA PHE A 81 2.99 5.55 15.39
C PHE A 81 3.69 6.74 16.06
N GLY A 82 4.41 6.51 17.16
CA GLY A 82 5.27 7.52 17.78
C GLY A 82 6.32 8.06 16.82
N SER A 83 6.99 7.15 16.10
CA SER A 83 8.00 7.52 15.09
C SER A 83 7.42 8.29 13.92
N LEU A 84 6.22 7.92 13.44
CA LEU A 84 5.51 8.68 12.41
C LEU A 84 5.12 10.07 12.89
N THR A 85 4.62 10.20 14.12
CA THR A 85 4.25 11.50 14.71
C THR A 85 5.45 12.43 14.78
N GLU A 86 6.59 11.93 15.25
CA GLU A 86 7.82 12.70 15.30
C GLU A 86 8.29 13.13 13.89
N ALA A 87 8.25 12.23 12.91
CA ALA A 87 8.64 12.53 11.54
C ALA A 87 7.78 13.66 10.93
N ALA A 88 6.48 13.65 11.20
CA ALA A 88 5.55 14.68 10.74
C ALA A 88 5.88 16.05 11.38
N GLN A 89 6.06 16.08 12.70
CA GLN A 89 6.36 17.31 13.43
C GLN A 89 7.66 17.95 12.94
N MET A 90 8.71 17.15 12.70
CA MET A 90 9.97 17.65 12.18
C MET A 90 9.86 18.14 10.72
N SER A 91 9.09 17.43 9.89
CA SER A 91 8.86 17.82 8.49
C SER A 91 8.10 19.16 8.41
N GLU A 92 7.15 19.40 9.32
CA GLU A 92 6.41 20.65 9.42
C GLU A 92 7.32 21.81 9.86
N GLN A 93 8.11 21.62 10.92
CA GLN A 93 9.03 22.63 11.43
C GLN A 93 10.11 23.02 10.41
N SER A 94 10.68 22.04 9.72
CA SER A 94 11.72 22.25 8.69
C SER A 94 11.15 22.70 7.34
N LYS A 95 9.82 22.65 7.16
CA LYS A 95 9.12 22.80 5.87
C LYS A 95 9.60 21.82 4.80
N MET A 96 10.30 20.75 5.17
CA MET A 96 10.82 19.74 4.25
C MET A 96 9.80 18.64 4.06
N ARG A 97 9.03 18.71 2.97
CA ARG A 97 7.93 17.77 2.65
C ARG A 97 8.33 16.66 1.66
N ALA A 98 9.63 16.41 1.50
CA ALA A 98 10.18 15.47 0.52
C ALA A 98 9.72 14.00 0.72
N TRP A 99 9.29 13.64 1.93
CA TRP A 99 8.89 12.29 2.29
C TRP A 99 7.41 12.17 2.67
N GLU A 100 6.63 13.21 2.43
CA GLU A 100 5.24 13.27 2.89
C GLU A 100 4.37 12.15 2.27
N ALA A 101 4.59 11.81 1.00
CA ALA A 101 3.93 10.68 0.37
C ALA A 101 4.21 9.35 1.11
N GLU A 102 5.47 9.14 1.52
CA GLU A 102 5.87 7.93 2.25
C GLU A 102 5.30 7.91 3.67
N TRP A 103 5.18 9.07 4.33
CA TRP A 103 4.51 9.19 5.63
C TRP A 103 3.05 8.75 5.56
N TYR A 104 2.28 9.25 4.59
CA TYR A 104 0.88 8.86 4.42
C TYR A 104 0.74 7.38 4.06
N ARG A 105 1.65 6.85 3.22
CA ARG A 105 1.69 5.41 2.93
C ARG A 105 1.87 4.58 4.20
N LEU A 106 2.87 4.91 5.02
CA LEU A 106 3.12 4.19 6.27
C LEU A 106 1.95 4.32 7.23
N ARG A 107 1.36 5.51 7.38
CA ARG A 107 0.15 5.70 8.19
C ARG A 107 -0.96 4.73 7.78
N GLY A 108 -1.23 4.60 6.48
CA GLY A 108 -2.21 3.64 5.96
C GLY A 108 -1.90 2.19 6.33
N GLU A 109 -0.64 1.77 6.17
CA GLU A 109 -0.21 0.42 6.56
C GLU A 109 -0.35 0.14 8.07
N PHE A 110 -0.05 1.13 8.92
CA PHE A 110 -0.25 1.03 10.36
C PHE A 110 -1.73 0.92 10.75
N LEU A 111 -2.62 1.67 10.07
CA LEU A 111 -4.06 1.55 10.26
C LEU A 111 -4.56 0.15 9.89
N LEU A 112 -4.10 -0.40 8.76
CA LEU A 112 -4.43 -1.77 8.37
C LEU A 112 -3.88 -2.81 9.36
N ALA A 113 -2.68 -2.62 9.89
CA ALA A 113 -2.11 -3.52 10.91
C ALA A 113 -2.91 -3.47 12.22
N ARG A 114 -3.32 -2.28 12.66
CA ARG A 114 -4.18 -2.09 13.83
C ARG A 114 -5.53 -2.77 13.65
N ALA A 115 -6.13 -2.64 12.48
CA ALA A 115 -7.38 -3.29 12.13
C ALA A 115 -7.28 -4.82 12.24
N ARG A 116 -6.17 -5.41 11.77
CA ARG A 116 -5.87 -6.85 11.88
C ARG A 116 -5.73 -7.30 13.35
N GLN A 117 -5.02 -6.53 14.18
CA GLN A 117 -4.82 -6.86 15.61
C GLN A 117 -6.13 -6.84 16.40
N ARG A 118 -7.07 -5.97 16.04
CA ARG A 118 -8.37 -5.87 16.72
C ARG A 118 -9.31 -7.04 16.42
N HIS A 119 -8.95 -7.96 15.51
CA HIS A 119 -9.77 -9.12 15.10
C HIS A 119 -11.22 -8.77 14.75
N LEU A 120 -11.47 -7.54 14.30
CA LEU A 120 -12.81 -7.11 13.93
C LEU A 120 -13.10 -7.58 12.49
N VAL A 121 -14.09 -8.46 12.36
CA VAL A 121 -14.57 -9.05 11.09
C VAL A 121 -15.71 -8.21 10.49
N ASP A 122 -15.81 -6.93 10.84
CA ASP A 122 -16.83 -6.06 10.25
C ASP A 122 -16.36 -5.56 8.87
N VAL A 123 -17.27 -5.46 7.91
CA VAL A 123 -17.05 -5.00 6.53
C VAL A 123 -16.98 -3.46 6.48
N ASN A 124 -17.43 -2.78 7.55
CA ASN A 124 -17.35 -1.33 7.71
C ASN A 124 -16.20 -0.90 8.65
N GLN A 125 -14.97 -1.35 8.37
CA GLN A 125 -13.83 -0.98 9.22
C GLN A 125 -13.43 0.48 9.00
N PRO A 126 -13.56 1.36 10.01
CA PRO A 126 -13.13 2.75 9.90
C PRO A 126 -11.63 2.84 9.57
N ASP A 127 -10.82 1.93 10.13
CA ASP A 127 -9.38 1.86 9.90
C ASP A 127 -9.03 1.55 8.43
N GLN A 128 -9.81 0.72 7.73
CA GLN A 128 -9.57 0.44 6.30
C GLN A 128 -9.96 1.63 5.42
N ARG A 129 -11.05 2.33 5.75
CA ARG A 129 -11.45 3.55 5.03
C ARG A 129 -10.44 4.68 5.25
N GLU A 130 -9.97 4.87 6.48
CA GLU A 130 -8.92 5.83 6.79
C GLU A 130 -7.60 5.46 6.09
N ALA A 131 -7.26 4.18 6.02
CA ALA A 131 -6.09 3.71 5.27
C ALA A 131 -6.20 4.00 3.77
N ASP A 132 -7.35 3.76 3.14
CA ASP A 132 -7.56 4.10 1.72
C ASP A 132 -7.44 5.62 1.49
N GLY A 133 -8.01 6.43 2.38
CA GLY A 133 -7.83 7.89 2.35
C GLY A 133 -6.37 8.32 2.48
N CYS A 134 -5.58 7.63 3.32
CA CYS A 134 -4.13 7.86 3.42
C CYS A 134 -3.41 7.52 2.11
N PHE A 135 -3.76 6.41 1.46
CA PHE A 135 -3.14 6.03 0.18
C PHE A 135 -3.51 6.99 -0.96
N GLN A 136 -4.77 7.42 -1.03
CA GLN A 136 -5.20 8.44 -1.99
C GLN A 136 -4.40 9.72 -1.81
N ARG A 137 -4.28 10.21 -0.56
CA ARG A 137 -3.49 11.40 -0.27
C ARG A 137 -2.00 11.24 -0.62
N ALA A 138 -1.43 10.06 -0.35
CA ALA A 138 -0.05 9.76 -0.70
C ALA A 138 0.19 9.75 -2.22
N LEU A 139 -0.75 9.23 -3.02
CA LEU A 139 -0.69 9.26 -4.48
C LEU A 139 -0.77 10.68 -5.03
N GLU A 140 -1.67 11.51 -4.50
CA GLU A 140 -1.77 12.93 -4.87
C GLU A 140 -0.45 13.66 -4.66
N ILE A 141 0.15 13.48 -3.48
CA ILE A 141 1.43 14.11 -3.12
C ILE A 141 2.55 13.58 -4.01
N ALA A 142 2.64 12.27 -4.22
CA ALA A 142 3.66 11.67 -5.08
C ALA A 142 3.55 12.17 -6.52
N SER A 143 2.33 12.34 -7.03
CA SER A 143 2.04 12.93 -8.34
C SER A 143 2.50 14.38 -8.42
N GLN A 144 2.13 15.21 -7.43
CA GLN A 144 2.57 16.62 -7.34
C GLN A 144 4.09 16.76 -7.27
N GLN A 145 4.77 15.82 -6.63
CA GLN A 145 6.23 15.80 -6.52
C GLN A 145 6.94 15.19 -7.74
N GLY A 146 6.21 14.60 -8.69
CA GLY A 146 6.79 13.82 -9.78
C GLY A 146 7.53 12.56 -9.30
N ALA A 147 7.24 12.09 -8.09
CA ALA A 147 7.98 11.03 -7.41
C ALA A 147 7.41 9.64 -7.75
N LYS A 148 7.69 9.16 -8.97
CA LYS A 148 7.17 7.88 -9.49
C LYS A 148 7.44 6.69 -8.56
N SER A 149 8.62 6.60 -7.95
CA SER A 149 8.94 5.52 -7.01
C SER A 149 8.04 5.54 -5.77
N TRP A 150 7.69 6.71 -5.24
CA TRP A 150 6.72 6.82 -4.14
C TRP A 150 5.33 6.39 -4.58
N ALA A 151 4.89 6.86 -5.76
CA ALA A 151 3.60 6.47 -6.31
C ALA A 151 3.48 4.94 -6.45
N LEU A 152 4.53 4.26 -6.94
CA LEU A 152 4.55 2.80 -7.10
C LEU A 152 4.36 2.07 -5.76
N ARG A 153 5.03 2.53 -4.71
CA ARG A 153 4.94 1.94 -3.37
C ARG A 153 3.56 2.11 -2.75
N VAL A 154 2.99 3.30 -2.91
CA VAL A 154 1.64 3.58 -2.45
C VAL A 154 0.64 2.70 -3.19
N ALA A 155 0.74 2.64 -4.52
CA ALA A 155 -0.12 1.81 -5.35
C ALA A 155 -0.03 0.32 -4.96
N MET A 156 1.16 -0.22 -4.69
CA MET A 156 1.29 -1.60 -4.19
C MET A 156 0.56 -1.81 -2.85
N SER A 157 0.66 -0.85 -1.93
CA SER A 157 0.00 -0.92 -0.62
C SER A 157 -1.52 -0.90 -0.77
N GLN A 158 -2.05 -0.01 -1.63
CA GLN A 158 -3.47 0.08 -1.94
C GLN A 158 -3.99 -1.15 -2.69
N CYS A 159 -3.24 -1.68 -3.65
CA CYS A 159 -3.61 -2.90 -4.39
C CYS A 159 -3.73 -4.13 -3.48
N ARG A 160 -2.89 -4.23 -2.44
CA ARG A 160 -3.03 -5.29 -1.42
C ARG A 160 -4.31 -5.12 -0.60
N LEU A 161 -4.71 -3.88 -0.28
CA LEU A 161 -6.00 -3.60 0.37
C LEU A 161 -7.17 -3.99 -0.54
N TRP A 162 -7.16 -3.57 -1.80
CA TRP A 162 -8.18 -3.93 -2.78
C TRP A 162 -8.26 -5.44 -3.02
N GLN A 163 -7.13 -6.15 -3.01
CA GLN A 163 -7.11 -7.61 -3.05
C GLN A 163 -7.86 -8.22 -1.86
N GLN A 164 -7.64 -7.71 -0.64
CA GLN A 164 -8.35 -8.13 0.58
C GLN A 164 -9.86 -7.84 0.51
N GLN A 165 -10.25 -6.78 -0.19
CA GLN A 165 -11.65 -6.40 -0.42
C GLN A 165 -12.30 -7.13 -1.61
N GLY A 166 -11.55 -8.00 -2.31
CA GLY A 166 -12.04 -8.70 -3.50
C GLY A 166 -11.96 -7.90 -4.80
N LEU A 167 -11.49 -6.65 -4.79
CA LEU A 167 -11.33 -5.76 -5.95
C LEU A 167 -10.04 -6.03 -6.76
N VAL A 168 -9.79 -7.30 -7.09
CA VAL A 168 -8.54 -7.73 -7.73
C VAL A 168 -8.37 -7.22 -9.17
N GLU A 169 -9.46 -7.09 -9.93
CA GLU A 169 -9.39 -6.57 -11.30
C GLU A 169 -8.93 -5.11 -11.32
N ASP A 170 -9.51 -4.29 -10.45
CA ASP A 170 -9.14 -2.88 -10.31
C ASP A 170 -7.70 -2.73 -9.82
N ALA A 171 -7.28 -3.56 -8.85
CA ALA A 171 -5.91 -3.59 -8.35
C ALA A 171 -4.89 -3.92 -9.45
N TYR A 172 -5.17 -4.96 -10.23
CA TYR A 172 -4.29 -5.34 -11.34
C TYR A 172 -4.20 -4.23 -12.39
N ARG A 173 -5.34 -3.66 -12.80
CA ARG A 173 -5.37 -2.59 -13.80
C ARG A 173 -4.59 -1.36 -13.35
N ALA A 174 -4.82 -0.91 -12.11
CA ALA A 174 -4.15 0.27 -11.56
C ALA A 174 -2.63 0.06 -11.47
N LEU A 175 -2.19 -1.07 -10.88
CA LEU A 175 -0.76 -1.35 -10.74
C LEU A 175 -0.07 -1.56 -12.10
N LYS A 176 -0.75 -2.21 -13.05
CA LYS A 176 -0.19 -2.47 -14.40
C LYS A 176 0.05 -1.17 -15.15
N THR A 177 -0.89 -0.23 -15.09
CA THR A 177 -0.74 1.09 -15.71
C THR A 177 0.48 1.80 -15.15
N LEU A 178 0.58 1.91 -13.82
CA LEU A 178 1.68 2.62 -13.19
C LEU A 178 3.04 1.94 -13.40
N TYR A 179 3.10 0.61 -13.32
CA TYR A 179 4.31 -0.16 -13.63
C TYR A 179 4.78 0.05 -15.08
N GLY A 180 3.85 0.21 -16.02
CA GLY A 180 4.14 0.47 -17.43
C GLY A 180 4.75 1.85 -17.71
N GLU A 181 4.69 2.80 -16.77
CA GLU A 181 5.31 4.13 -16.91
C GLU A 181 6.82 4.15 -16.64
N PHE A 182 7.38 3.04 -16.16
CA PHE A 182 8.81 2.89 -15.90
C PHE A 182 9.52 2.32 -17.13
N THR A 183 10.61 2.95 -17.54
CA THR A 183 11.50 2.49 -18.61
C THR A 183 12.85 2.01 -18.09
N GLU A 184 13.18 2.33 -16.84
CA GLU A 184 14.44 2.03 -16.17
C GLU A 184 14.21 1.61 -14.71
N GLY A 185 15.27 1.14 -14.05
CA GLY A 185 15.20 0.80 -12.63
C GLY A 185 14.56 -0.55 -12.31
N PHE A 186 14.31 -1.43 -13.27
CA PHE A 186 13.71 -2.76 -13.04
C PHE A 186 14.53 -3.69 -12.13
N ALA A 187 15.81 -3.36 -11.89
CA ALA A 187 16.65 -4.04 -10.90
C ALA A 187 16.42 -3.54 -9.47
N THR A 188 15.67 -2.45 -9.29
CA THR A 188 15.28 -1.95 -7.97
C THR A 188 14.27 -2.89 -7.33
N GLN A 189 14.34 -3.01 -6.01
CA GLN A 189 13.44 -3.86 -5.25
C GLN A 189 11.97 -3.49 -5.46
N ASP A 190 11.65 -2.19 -5.58
CA ASP A 190 10.27 -1.73 -5.75
C ASP A 190 9.63 -2.25 -7.04
N LEU A 191 10.39 -2.23 -8.14
CA LEU A 191 9.89 -2.74 -9.41
C LEU A 191 9.87 -4.27 -9.42
N GLN A 192 10.81 -4.94 -8.74
CA GLN A 192 10.74 -6.40 -8.57
C GLN A 192 9.51 -6.83 -7.75
N GLU A 193 9.21 -6.13 -6.66
CA GLU A 193 8.04 -6.39 -5.82
C GLU A 193 6.74 -6.06 -6.56
N ALA A 194 6.69 -4.96 -7.31
CA ALA A 194 5.53 -4.62 -8.12
C ALA A 194 5.26 -5.68 -9.19
N LYS A 195 6.31 -6.19 -9.84
CA LYS A 195 6.20 -7.29 -10.81
C LYS A 195 5.67 -8.57 -10.16
N ALA A 196 6.15 -8.92 -8.95
CA ALA A 196 5.66 -10.06 -8.20
C ALA A 196 4.17 -9.90 -7.85
N LEU A 197 3.76 -8.73 -7.35
CA LEU A 197 2.37 -8.45 -7.01
C LEU A 197 1.45 -8.49 -8.25
N LEU A 198 1.92 -8.02 -9.41
CA LEU A 198 1.16 -8.15 -10.66
C LEU A 198 0.91 -9.62 -11.03
N ALA A 199 1.89 -10.50 -10.83
CA ALA A 199 1.73 -11.94 -11.08
C ALA A 199 0.73 -12.57 -10.10
N GLU A 200 0.78 -12.22 -8.82
CA GLU A 200 -0.17 -12.68 -7.79
C GLU A 200 -1.61 -12.25 -8.10
N LEU A 201 -1.80 -11.00 -8.52
CA LEU A 201 -3.11 -10.46 -8.90
C LEU A 201 -3.65 -11.15 -10.15
N ALA A 202 -2.82 -11.38 -11.17
CA ALA A 202 -3.21 -12.12 -12.38
C ALA A 202 -3.62 -13.58 -12.07
N ALA A 203 -2.88 -14.27 -11.20
CA ALA A 203 -3.24 -15.61 -10.75
C ALA A 203 -4.60 -15.61 -10.01
N SER A 204 -4.86 -14.59 -9.19
CA SER A 204 -6.11 -14.42 -8.45
C SER A 204 -7.32 -14.17 -9.38
N GLN A 205 -7.11 -13.45 -10.50
CA GLN A 205 -8.14 -13.27 -11.54
C GLN A 205 -8.48 -14.60 -12.23
N CYS A 206 -7.46 -15.38 -12.59
CA CYS A 206 -7.64 -16.66 -13.27
C CYS A 206 -8.43 -17.66 -12.40
N ALA A 207 -8.11 -17.75 -11.11
CA ALA A 207 -8.81 -18.60 -10.16
C ALA A 207 -10.31 -18.25 -10.05
N ARG A 208 -10.66 -16.95 -10.02
CA ARG A 208 -12.07 -16.52 -10.02
C ARG A 208 -12.77 -16.76 -11.36
N GLY A 209 -12.09 -16.55 -12.48
CA GLY A 209 -12.63 -16.83 -13.81
C GLY A 209 -12.82 -18.33 -14.11
N ALA A 210 -12.10 -19.21 -13.42
CA ALA A 210 -12.32 -20.66 -13.46
C ALA A 210 -13.53 -21.07 -12.62
N PHE A 211 -13.71 -20.48 -11.43
CA PHE A 211 -14.87 -20.72 -10.58
C PHE A 211 -16.19 -20.23 -11.22
N GLY A 212 -16.16 -19.07 -11.89
CA GLY A 212 -17.31 -18.55 -12.64
C GLY A 212 -17.68 -19.39 -13.89
N ARG A 213 -16.74 -20.18 -14.43
CA ARG A 213 -16.99 -21.09 -15.56
C ARG A 213 -17.52 -22.46 -15.16
N LEU A 214 -17.36 -22.86 -13.90
CA LEU A 214 -17.92 -24.11 -13.37
C LEU A 214 -19.42 -24.06 -13.09
N HIS A 215 -20.06 -22.87 -13.12
CA HIS A 215 -21.49 -22.72 -12.78
C HIS A 215 -22.44 -22.53 -13.98
N ILE A 216 -21.93 -22.51 -15.23
CA ILE A 216 -22.75 -22.48 -16.47
C ILE A 216 -22.58 -23.79 -17.27
N GLY A 217 -22.01 -24.82 -16.65
CA GLY A 217 -21.63 -26.07 -17.32
C GLY A 217 -22.43 -27.31 -16.94
N VAL A 218 -23.63 -27.19 -16.35
CA VAL A 218 -24.55 -28.33 -16.18
C VAL A 218 -25.99 -27.85 -16.31
N LEU A 219 -26.54 -27.93 -17.53
CA LEU A 219 -27.92 -28.26 -17.88
C LEU A 219 -28.05 -28.14 -19.40
N GLY A 220 -27.33 -29.01 -20.10
CA GLY A 220 -27.50 -29.25 -21.52
C GLY A 220 -27.37 -30.75 -21.70
N ASP A 221 -28.47 -31.48 -21.49
CA ASP A 221 -28.89 -32.60 -22.32
C ASP A 221 -30.18 -33.24 -21.76
N ALA A 222 -31.07 -33.61 -22.69
CA ALA A 222 -32.30 -34.39 -22.56
C ALA A 222 -33.63 -33.66 -22.24
N CYS A 223 -34.32 -33.28 -23.32
CA CYS A 223 -35.75 -33.49 -23.65
C CYS A 223 -36.19 -32.30 -24.52
N GLY A 224 -36.53 -32.47 -25.79
CA GLY A 224 -37.57 -33.38 -26.25
C GLY A 224 -38.65 -32.52 -26.91
N ASN A 225 -38.55 -32.42 -28.23
CA ASN A 225 -39.45 -31.76 -29.16
C ASN A 225 -40.94 -32.11 -28.92
N VAL A 226 -41.80 -31.13 -28.60
CA VAL A 226 -43.25 -31.21 -28.87
C VAL A 226 -43.76 -29.84 -29.33
N ARG A 227 -44.24 -29.78 -30.57
CA ARG A 227 -45.12 -28.74 -31.10
C ARG A 227 -46.57 -29.16 -30.86
N HIS A 228 -47.42 -28.26 -30.39
CA HIS A 228 -48.84 -28.02 -30.78
C HIS A 228 -49.43 -26.98 -29.80
N ARG A 229 -49.69 -25.74 -30.24
CA ARG A 229 -50.93 -25.18 -30.82
C ARG A 229 -52.03 -24.89 -29.77
N SER A 230 -52.29 -23.60 -29.58
CA SER A 230 -53.56 -22.89 -29.32
C SER A 230 -54.51 -23.41 -28.22
N ASP A 231 -54.80 -22.59 -27.21
CA ASP A 231 -56.09 -21.87 -27.15
C ASP A 231 -56.16 -20.84 -26.02
N ALA A 232 -56.92 -19.80 -26.31
CA ALA A 232 -57.16 -18.61 -25.51
C ALA A 232 -58.19 -18.85 -24.40
N VAL A 233 -58.03 -18.20 -23.25
CA VAL A 233 -59.15 -17.65 -22.48
C VAL A 233 -58.75 -16.26 -21.95
N ARG A 234 -59.62 -15.31 -22.27
CA ARG A 234 -59.65 -13.89 -21.94
C ARG A 234 -60.37 -13.70 -20.60
N ASP A 235 -60.10 -12.55 -19.98
CA ASP A 235 -61.05 -11.72 -19.20
C ASP A 235 -61.48 -12.27 -17.82
N ASP A 236 -61.12 -11.62 -16.71
CA ASP A 236 -61.68 -10.32 -16.27
C ASP A 236 -61.27 -9.94 -14.82
N HIS A 237 -61.05 -8.63 -14.64
CA HIS A 237 -61.33 -7.73 -13.49
C HIS A 237 -60.92 -8.17 -12.05
N ILE A 238 -60.33 -7.33 -11.18
CA ILE A 238 -60.86 -6.08 -10.60
C ILE A 238 -59.71 -5.32 -9.88
N ALA A 239 -59.73 -3.99 -9.96
CA ALA A 239 -58.86 -3.03 -9.28
C ALA A 239 -59.37 -2.65 -7.86
N VAL A 240 -58.69 -1.67 -7.22
CA VAL A 240 -58.99 -0.96 -5.93
C VAL A 240 -58.14 -1.50 -4.76
N ALA A 241 -57.04 -0.88 -4.32
CA ALA A 241 -56.77 0.45 -3.73
C ALA A 241 -57.05 0.55 -2.21
N VAL A 242 -56.22 1.37 -1.55
CA VAL A 242 -56.40 2.09 -0.27
C VAL A 242 -55.63 1.58 0.97
N GLU A 243 -54.50 2.27 1.18
CA GLU A 243 -54.04 3.00 2.40
C GLU A 243 -53.94 2.39 3.81
N ALA A 244 -52.93 2.95 4.48
CA ALA A 244 -52.84 3.33 5.90
C ALA A 244 -52.45 2.24 6.91
N PHE A 245 -51.32 2.45 7.59
CA PHE A 245 -51.32 2.68 9.04
C PHE A 245 -49.96 3.28 9.46
N GLY A 246 -50.01 4.51 9.95
CA GLY A 246 -49.04 5.06 10.88
C GLY A 246 -49.63 4.99 12.29
N VAL A 247 -48.77 4.66 13.26
CA VAL A 247 -48.83 5.06 14.67
C VAL A 247 -47.39 5.33 15.09
#